data_AF-A0A353HQS9-F1
#
_entry.id   AF-A0A353HQS9-F1
#
_cell.length_a   1.000
_cell.length_b   1.000
_cell.length_c   1.000
_cell.angle_alpha   90.00
_cell.angle_beta   90.00
_cell.angle_gamma   90.00
#
_symmetry.space_group_name_H-M   'P 1'
#
loop_
_entity.id
_entity.type
_entity.pdbx_description
1 polymer ?
#
loop_
_entity_poly.entity_id
_entity_poly.type
_entity_poly.pdbx_seq_one_letter_code
_entity_poly.pdbx_strand_id
1 'polypeptide(L)'
;DELLACLAPHIGQLQTVAQGLAQIDTLVALTKHALVNNWCAPQLVDAPCLTIVEGRHPVVEKQIERFIANDCKLSNDRRLLLITGPNMGGKSTFMRQTALIVLLAYIGSYVPATSATIGPIDRIFTRIGANDDLAGGRSTFMVEMTESAAILNGATEHSLVLMD
;
A
#
# COMPACT_ATOMS: atom_id res chain seq x y z
N ASP A 1 28.77 13.68 -35.03
CA ASP A 1 29.07 14.91 -34.26
C ASP A 1 28.13 16.06 -34.56
N GLU A 2 27.94 16.43 -35.83
CA GLU A 2 27.04 17.52 -36.23
C GLU A 2 25.58 17.36 -35.74
N LEU A 3 25.03 16.14 -35.84
CA LEU A 3 23.68 15.84 -35.33
C LEU A 3 23.55 16.04 -33.81
N LEU A 4 24.57 15.62 -33.04
CA LEU A 4 24.57 15.76 -31.58
C LEU A 4 24.68 17.24 -31.17
N ALA A 5 25.50 18.02 -31.87
CA ALA A 5 25.60 19.46 -31.66
C ALA A 5 24.28 20.19 -31.98
N CYS A 6 23.53 19.73 -32.98
CA CYS A 6 22.22 20.27 -33.34
C CYS A 6 21.13 19.93 -32.30
N LEU A 7 21.18 18.73 -31.68
CA LEU A 7 20.22 18.30 -30.67
C LEU A 7 20.51 18.83 -29.26
N ALA A 8 21.78 19.14 -28.94
CA ALA A 8 22.19 19.57 -27.60
C ALA A 8 21.40 20.76 -27.03
N PRO A 9 21.08 21.82 -27.80
CA PRO A 9 20.26 22.95 -27.32
C PRO A 9 18.82 22.55 -26.93
N HIS A 10 18.31 21.45 -27.48
CA HIS A 10 16.93 20.98 -27.27
C HIS A 10 16.78 19.98 -26.12
N ILE A 11 17.87 19.55 -25.48
CA ILE A 11 17.85 18.54 -24.41
C ILE A 11 16.85 18.90 -23.30
N GLY A 12 16.85 20.15 -22.85
CA GLY A 12 15.92 20.60 -21.80
C GLY A 12 14.45 20.45 -22.21
N GLN A 13 14.10 20.84 -23.44
CA GLN A 13 12.75 20.69 -23.98
C GLN A 13 12.36 19.22 -24.12
N LEU A 14 13.27 18.38 -24.62
CA LEU A 14 13.04 16.94 -24.77
C LEU A 14 12.84 16.25 -23.42
N GLN A 15 13.57 16.66 -22.37
CA GLN A 15 13.38 16.14 -21.02
C GLN A 15 12.00 16.52 -20.46
N THR A 16 11.54 17.77 -20.65
CA THR A 16 10.19 18.18 -20.25
C THR A 16 9.12 17.36 -20.98
N VAL A 17 9.27 17.14 -22.29
CA VAL A 17 8.35 16.31 -23.07
C VAL A 17 8.36 14.87 -22.56
N ALA A 18 9.54 14.30 -22.30
CA ALA A 18 9.66 12.94 -21.78
C ALA A 18 8.99 12.78 -20.41
N GLN A 19 9.16 13.75 -19.50
CA GLN A 19 8.48 13.75 -18.19
C GLN A 19 6.96 13.83 -18.34
N GLY A 20 6.46 14.69 -19.23
CA GLY A 20 5.02 14.79 -19.51
C GLY A 20 4.46 13.48 -20.07
N LEU A 21 5.15 12.84 -21.01
CA LEU A 21 4.76 11.54 -21.56
C LEU A 21 4.77 10.45 -20.49
N ALA A 22 5.78 10.41 -19.62
CA ALA A 22 5.87 9.44 -18.54
C ALA A 22 4.71 9.58 -17.53
N GLN A 23 4.29 10.80 -17.21
CA GLN A 23 3.13 11.05 -16.35
C GLN A 23 1.84 10.56 -16.99
N ILE A 24 1.62 10.87 -18.28
CA ILE A 24 0.44 10.42 -19.02
C ILE A 24 0.41 8.88 -19.07
N ASP A 25 1.52 8.24 -19.42
CA ASP A 25 1.62 6.78 -19.49
C ASP A 25 1.29 6.13 -18.15
N THR A 26 1.85 6.66 -17.06
CA THR A 26 1.58 6.16 -15.69
C THR A 26 0.10 6.30 -15.33
N LEU A 27 -0.53 7.45 -15.55
CA LEU A 27 -1.94 7.68 -15.21
C LEU A 27 -2.88 6.80 -16.05
N VAL A 28 -2.57 6.62 -17.34
CA VAL A 28 -3.33 5.74 -18.24
C VAL A 28 -3.18 4.29 -17.80
N ALA A 29 -1.96 3.84 -17.45
CA ALA A 29 -1.71 2.49 -16.97
C ALA A 29 -2.50 2.19 -15.69
N LEU A 30 -2.47 3.08 -14.70
CA LEU A 30 -3.23 2.95 -13.45
C LEU A 30 -4.74 2.90 -13.71
N THR A 31 -5.25 3.82 -14.54
CA THR A 31 -6.69 3.90 -14.84
C THR A 31 -7.17 2.67 -15.61
N LYS A 32 -6.41 2.22 -16.60
CA LYS A 32 -6.73 1.00 -17.36
C LYS A 32 -6.73 -0.22 -16.45
N HIS A 33 -5.74 -0.35 -15.58
CA HIS A 33 -5.69 -1.42 -14.59
C HIS A 33 -6.92 -1.39 -13.67
N ALA A 34 -7.30 -0.21 -13.19
CA ALA A 34 -8.46 -0.03 -12.33
C ALA A 34 -9.77 -0.47 -13.00
N LEU A 35 -9.98 -0.05 -14.25
CA LEU A 35 -11.18 -0.38 -15.03
C LEU A 35 -11.30 -1.90 -15.27
N VAL A 36 -10.22 -2.55 -15.69
CA VAL A 36 -10.21 -4.00 -15.95
C VAL A 36 -10.50 -4.80 -14.67
N ASN A 37 -10.15 -4.26 -13.51
CA ASN A 37 -10.26 -4.96 -12.22
C ASN A 37 -11.41 -4.49 -11.34
N ASN A 38 -12.28 -3.61 -11.86
CA ASN A 38 -13.39 -3.00 -11.11
C ASN A 38 -12.91 -2.38 -9.78
N TRP A 39 -11.87 -1.56 -9.84
CA TRP A 39 -11.38 -0.80 -8.70
C TRP A 39 -12.12 0.53 -8.59
N CYS A 40 -12.29 1.04 -7.37
CA CYS A 40 -12.96 2.31 -7.10
C CYS A 40 -11.96 3.44 -6.85
N ALA A 41 -12.37 4.67 -7.11
CA ALA A 41 -11.60 5.84 -6.72
C ALA A 41 -11.72 6.00 -5.19
N PRO A 42 -10.61 6.03 -4.43
CA PRO A 42 -10.66 6.28 -2.99
C PRO A 42 -11.00 7.75 -2.70
N GLN A 43 -11.66 7.99 -1.57
CA GLN A 43 -11.88 9.33 -1.03
C GLN A 43 -10.84 9.62 0.06
N LEU A 44 -9.96 10.58 -0.20
CA LEU A 44 -9.04 11.10 0.81
C LEU A 44 -9.73 12.19 1.63
N VAL A 45 -9.62 12.11 2.95
CA VAL A 45 -10.25 13.06 3.89
C VAL A 45 -9.24 13.55 4.94
N ASP A 46 -9.50 14.70 5.54
CA ASP A 46 -8.59 15.28 6.55
C ASP A 46 -8.74 14.65 7.94
N ALA A 47 -9.84 13.93 8.18
CA ALA A 47 -10.11 13.30 9.47
C ALA A 47 -9.42 11.92 9.58
N PRO A 48 -8.83 11.56 10.73
CA PRO A 48 -8.24 10.23 10.94
C PRO A 48 -9.28 9.10 10.88
N CYS A 49 -9.37 8.42 9.75
CA CYS A 49 -10.21 7.26 9.55
C CYS A 49 -9.65 6.34 8.46
N LEU A 50 -10.08 5.08 8.48
CA LEU A 50 -9.85 4.12 7.41
C LEU A 50 -11.10 3.27 7.29
N THR A 51 -11.88 3.48 6.24
CA THR A 51 -13.05 2.67 5.93
C THR A 51 -12.87 2.07 4.55
N ILE A 52 -12.85 0.74 4.48
CA ILE A 52 -12.76 -0.04 3.24
C ILE A 52 -13.98 -0.95 3.23
N VAL A 53 -14.76 -0.93 2.14
CA VAL A 53 -15.91 -1.80 1.94
C VAL A 53 -15.60 -2.79 0.82
N GLU A 54 -15.81 -4.07 1.09
CA GLU A 54 -15.52 -5.19 0.16
C GLU A 54 -14.10 -5.07 -0.44
N GLY A 55 -13.11 -4.83 0.42
CA GLY A 55 -11.71 -4.75 0.03
C GLY A 55 -11.18 -6.10 -0.43
N ARG A 56 -10.29 -6.08 -1.42
CA ARG A 56 -9.62 -7.26 -1.99
C ARG A 56 -8.12 -7.06 -2.02
N HIS A 57 -7.35 -8.14 -1.87
CA HIS A 57 -5.89 -8.05 -1.95
C HIS A 57 -5.47 -7.94 -3.43
N PRO A 58 -4.79 -6.85 -3.86
CA PRO A 58 -4.59 -6.54 -5.29
C PRO A 58 -3.80 -7.60 -6.07
N VAL A 59 -2.90 -8.33 -5.39
CA VAL A 59 -2.14 -9.43 -6.01
C VAL A 59 -2.88 -10.77 -5.95
N VAL A 60 -3.40 -11.14 -4.77
CA VAL A 60 -4.03 -12.45 -4.55
C VAL A 60 -5.37 -12.57 -5.26
N GLU A 61 -6.11 -11.47 -5.48
CA GLU A 61 -7.42 -11.51 -6.16
C GLU A 61 -7.39 -12.12 -7.57
N LYS A 62 -6.21 -12.16 -8.21
CA LYS A 62 -6.00 -12.76 -9.53
C LYS A 62 -5.44 -14.18 -9.51
N GLN A 63 -4.96 -14.63 -8.35
CA GLN A 63 -4.32 -15.95 -8.22
C GLN A 63 -5.29 -17.04 -7.81
N ILE A 64 -6.48 -16.67 -7.33
CA ILE A 64 -7.50 -17.60 -6.87
C ILE A 64 -8.80 -17.37 -7.63
N GLU A 65 -9.57 -18.44 -7.82
CA GLU A 65 -10.82 -18.41 -8.58
C GLU A 65 -11.87 -17.48 -7.96
N ARG A 66 -11.91 -17.43 -6.62
CA ARG A 66 -12.82 -16.57 -5.86
C ARG A 66 -12.14 -16.00 -4.63
N PHE A 67 -11.86 -14.70 -4.67
CA PHE A 67 -11.41 -13.96 -3.50
C PHE A 67 -12.61 -13.52 -2.66
N ILE A 68 -12.55 -13.75 -1.35
CA ILE A 68 -13.57 -13.27 -0.41
C ILE A 68 -13.16 -11.88 0.05
N ALA A 69 -13.94 -10.88 -0.36
CA ALA A 69 -13.72 -9.50 0.02
C ALA A 69 -14.00 -9.27 1.51
N ASN A 70 -13.36 -8.25 2.09
CA ASN A 70 -13.47 -7.94 3.51
C ASN A 70 -13.59 -6.45 3.76
N ASP A 71 -14.47 -6.08 4.68
CA ASP A 71 -14.57 -4.72 5.21
C ASP A 71 -13.46 -4.46 6.24
N CYS A 72 -12.98 -3.21 6.28
CA CYS A 72 -12.07 -2.74 7.32
C CYS A 72 -12.54 -1.37 7.81
N LYS A 73 -12.64 -1.19 9.12
CA LYS A 73 -13.00 0.09 9.74
C LYS A 73 -12.09 0.38 10.92
N LEU A 74 -11.25 1.39 10.76
CA LEU A 74 -10.53 2.07 11.83
C LEU A 74 -11.01 3.51 11.91
N SER A 75 -11.24 3.98 13.13
CA SER A 75 -11.73 5.32 13.41
C SER A 75 -11.22 5.76 14.79
N ASN A 76 -11.45 7.01 15.18
CA ASN A 76 -10.98 7.52 16.46
C ASN A 76 -11.50 6.73 17.68
N ASP A 77 -12.70 6.18 17.59
CA ASP A 77 -13.32 5.28 18.59
C ASP A 77 -12.86 3.82 18.48
N ARG A 78 -12.27 3.41 17.35
CA ARG A 78 -11.82 2.06 17.08
C ARG A 78 -10.49 2.06 16.32
N ARG A 79 -9.40 2.32 17.04
CA ARG A 79 -8.03 2.40 16.47
C ARG A 79 -7.28 1.07 16.45
N LEU A 80 -7.78 0.03 17.13
CA LEU A 80 -7.15 -1.28 17.23
C LEU A 80 -8.12 -2.38 16.78
N LEU A 81 -7.63 -3.29 15.93
CA LEU A 81 -8.32 -4.51 15.53
C LEU A 81 -7.51 -5.71 16.02
N LEU A 82 -8.08 -6.46 16.97
CA LEU A 82 -7.53 -7.76 17.36
C LEU A 82 -8.12 -8.84 16.46
N ILE A 83 -7.32 -9.38 15.55
CA ILE A 83 -7.76 -10.36 14.56
C ILE A 83 -7.37 -11.76 15.04
N THR A 84 -8.36 -12.57 15.36
CA THR A 84 -8.17 -13.95 15.81
C THR A 84 -8.73 -14.94 14.80
N GLY A 85 -8.34 -16.22 14.93
CA GLY A 85 -8.79 -17.29 14.04
C GLY A 85 -7.68 -18.29 13.74
N PRO A 86 -8.01 -19.44 13.12
CA PRO A 86 -7.04 -20.49 12.82
C PRO A 86 -5.91 -20.00 11.90
N ASN A 87 -4.77 -20.68 11.95
CA ASN A 87 -3.72 -20.46 10.95
C ASN A 87 -4.26 -20.75 9.55
N MET A 88 -3.75 -20.02 8.55
CA MET A 88 -4.25 -20.04 7.16
C MET A 88 -5.69 -19.51 6.97
N GLY A 89 -6.32 -18.97 8.02
CA GLY A 89 -7.64 -18.31 7.93
C GLY A 89 -7.64 -16.92 7.26
N GLY A 90 -6.57 -16.53 6.57
CA GLY A 90 -6.50 -15.25 5.84
C GLY A 90 -6.16 -14.01 6.65
N LYS A 91 -5.82 -14.12 7.94
CA LYS A 91 -5.50 -12.98 8.83
C LYS A 91 -4.40 -12.08 8.27
N SER A 92 -3.25 -12.65 7.90
CA SER A 92 -2.13 -11.91 7.32
C SER A 92 -2.48 -11.33 5.94
N THR A 93 -3.31 -12.03 5.14
CA THR A 93 -3.82 -11.54 3.85
C THR A 93 -4.69 -10.30 4.04
N PHE A 94 -5.59 -10.31 5.04
CA PHE A 94 -6.43 -9.16 5.38
C PHE A 94 -5.61 -7.94 5.82
N MET A 95 -4.61 -8.16 6.68
CA MET A 95 -3.72 -7.08 7.13
C MET A 95 -2.96 -6.49 5.94
N ARG A 96 -2.27 -7.32 5.15
CA ARG A 96 -1.52 -6.85 3.96
C ARG A 96 -2.41 -6.17 2.93
N GLN A 97 -3.61 -6.69 2.69
CA GLN A 97 -4.61 -6.06 1.83
C GLN A 97 -4.89 -4.61 2.27
N THR A 98 -5.13 -4.41 3.57
CA THR A 98 -5.44 -3.08 4.13
C THR A 98 -4.30 -2.10 3.87
N ALA A 99 -3.05 -2.50 4.13
CA ALA A 99 -1.87 -1.68 3.85
C ALA A 99 -1.69 -1.38 2.36
N LEU A 100 -1.90 -2.37 1.48
CA LEU A 100 -1.76 -2.19 0.04
C LEU A 100 -2.84 -1.27 -0.54
N ILE A 101 -4.07 -1.33 -0.04
CA ILE A 101 -5.15 -0.40 -0.43
C ILE A 101 -4.77 1.04 -0.05
N VAL A 102 -4.23 1.24 1.16
CA VAL A 102 -3.75 2.54 1.60
C VAL A 102 -2.61 3.03 0.72
N LEU A 103 -1.60 2.19 0.46
CA LEU A 103 -0.48 2.54 -0.42
C LEU A 103 -0.96 2.96 -1.83
N LEU A 104 -1.87 2.19 -2.43
CA LEU A 104 -2.45 2.49 -3.75
C LEU A 104 -3.17 3.84 -3.76
N ALA A 105 -3.94 4.15 -2.72
CA ALA A 105 -4.61 5.44 -2.62
C ALA A 105 -3.60 6.61 -2.55
N TYR A 106 -2.53 6.46 -1.76
CA TYR A 106 -1.52 7.51 -1.58
C TYR A 106 -0.57 7.70 -2.76
N ILE A 107 -0.44 6.71 -3.66
CA ILE A 107 0.24 6.91 -4.95
C ILE A 107 -0.68 7.51 -6.03
N GLY A 108 -1.93 7.81 -5.71
CA GLY A 108 -2.92 8.37 -6.64
C GLY A 108 -3.61 7.34 -7.54
N SER A 109 -3.59 6.06 -7.18
CA SER A 109 -4.30 5.00 -7.89
C SER A 109 -5.73 4.81 -7.36
N TYR A 110 -6.57 4.21 -8.18
CA TYR A 110 -7.79 3.53 -7.73
C TYR A 110 -7.42 2.31 -6.87
N VAL A 111 -8.36 1.79 -6.10
CA VAL A 111 -8.13 0.72 -5.12
C VAL A 111 -9.08 -0.47 -5.28
N PRO A 112 -8.64 -1.70 -4.93
CA PRO A 112 -9.43 -2.93 -5.03
C PRO A 112 -10.51 -3.01 -3.93
N ALA A 113 -11.54 -2.18 -4.01
CA ALA A 113 -12.66 -2.14 -3.07
C ALA A 113 -13.95 -1.68 -3.78
N THR A 114 -15.11 -1.85 -3.14
CA THR A 114 -16.35 -1.22 -3.61
C THR A 114 -16.37 0.27 -3.27
N SER A 115 -15.87 0.62 -2.08
CA SER A 115 -15.61 2.01 -1.68
C SER A 115 -14.49 2.07 -0.65
N ALA A 116 -13.70 3.14 -0.67
CA ALA A 116 -12.67 3.39 0.33
C ALA A 116 -12.64 4.87 0.73
N THR A 117 -12.63 5.14 2.03
CA THR A 117 -12.42 6.47 2.62
C THR A 117 -11.21 6.40 3.53
N ILE A 118 -10.20 7.21 3.25
CA ILE A 118 -8.87 7.11 3.87
C ILE A 118 -8.46 8.49 4.38
N GLY A 119 -8.23 8.58 5.68
CA GLY A 119 -7.70 9.75 6.36
C GLY A 119 -6.19 9.89 6.22
N PRO A 120 -5.58 10.90 6.87
CA PRO A 120 -4.15 11.13 6.84
C PRO A 120 -3.37 9.94 7.44
N ILE A 121 -2.42 9.40 6.68
CA ILE A 121 -1.49 8.35 7.09
C ILE A 121 -0.07 8.80 6.78
N ASP A 122 0.79 8.83 7.80
CA ASP A 122 2.18 9.29 7.64
C ASP A 122 3.16 8.15 7.31
N ARG A 123 2.94 6.97 7.90
CA ARG A 123 3.79 5.78 7.76
C ARG A 123 2.97 4.50 7.86
N ILE A 124 3.39 3.49 7.12
CA ILE A 124 2.92 2.11 7.28
C ILE A 124 4.04 1.32 7.92
N PHE A 125 3.78 0.79 9.11
CA PHE A 125 4.68 -0.12 9.81
C PHE A 125 4.17 -1.54 9.70
N THR A 126 5.08 -2.48 9.46
CA THR A 126 4.74 -3.90 9.40
C THR A 126 5.73 -4.71 10.21
N ARG A 127 5.21 -5.51 11.13
CA ARG A 127 5.89 -6.70 11.64
C ARG A 127 5.02 -7.86 11.21
N ILE A 128 5.36 -8.52 10.10
CA ILE A 128 4.61 -9.66 9.57
C ILE A 128 5.59 -10.76 9.16
N GLY A 129 5.97 -11.60 10.12
CA GLY A 129 6.88 -12.73 9.95
C GLY A 129 8.34 -12.34 9.66
N ALA A 130 9.28 -12.91 10.41
CA ALA A 130 10.70 -12.84 10.10
C ALA A 130 11.07 -13.99 9.15
N ASN A 131 11.77 -13.70 8.06
CA ASN A 131 12.65 -14.71 7.46
C ASN A 131 13.94 -14.68 8.29
N ASP A 132 14.40 -15.84 8.75
CA ASP A 132 15.58 -15.97 9.61
C ASP A 132 16.79 -15.21 9.04
N ASP A 133 17.42 -14.37 9.88
CA ASP A 133 18.79 -13.92 9.66
C ASP A 133 19.76 -14.91 10.33
N LEU A 134 19.75 -16.15 9.83
CA LEU A 134 20.69 -17.21 10.23
C LEU A 134 22.15 -16.84 9.94
N ALA A 135 22.38 -15.86 9.05
CA ALA A 135 23.72 -15.38 8.69
C ALA A 135 24.26 -14.33 9.68
N GLY A 136 23.38 -13.56 10.34
CA GLY A 136 23.75 -12.46 11.24
C GLY A 136 23.95 -12.81 12.72
N GLY A 137 23.70 -14.06 13.13
CA GLY A 137 23.92 -14.53 14.51
C GLY A 137 22.96 -13.95 15.56
N ARG A 138 21.79 -13.44 15.14
CA ARG A 138 20.75 -12.90 16.03
C ARG A 138 19.61 -13.91 16.16
N SER A 139 19.04 -14.04 17.36
CA SER A 139 17.86 -14.89 17.55
C SER A 139 16.63 -14.26 16.91
N THR A 140 15.72 -15.09 16.39
CA THR A 140 14.46 -14.64 15.78
C THR A 140 13.69 -13.73 16.75
N PHE A 141 13.61 -14.11 18.03
CA PHE A 141 12.99 -13.27 19.07
C PHE A 141 13.66 -11.90 19.25
N MET A 142 14.99 -11.83 19.21
CA MET A 142 15.70 -10.56 19.33
C MET A 142 15.36 -9.63 18.16
N VAL A 143 15.34 -10.17 16.94
CA VAL A 143 14.95 -9.43 15.73
C VAL A 143 13.52 -8.90 15.87
N GLU A 144 12.58 -9.76 16.26
CA GLU A 144 11.17 -9.38 16.47
C GLU A 144 11.00 -8.28 17.51
N MET A 145 11.74 -8.34 18.61
CA MET A 145 11.70 -7.32 19.67
C MET A 145 12.31 -6.00 19.20
N THR A 146 13.41 -6.04 18.43
CA THR A 146 14.00 -4.81 17.87
C THR A 146 13.12 -4.16 16.81
N GLU A 147 12.44 -4.93 15.98
CA GLU A 147 11.44 -4.43 15.02
C GLU A 147 10.25 -3.80 15.76
N SER A 148 9.72 -4.49 16.77
CA SER A 148 8.63 -3.96 17.60
C SER A 148 9.02 -2.65 18.29
N ALA A 149 10.24 -2.57 18.84
CA ALA A 149 10.75 -1.35 19.43
C ALA A 149 10.91 -0.21 18.40
N ALA A 150 11.33 -0.52 17.17
CA ALA A 150 11.42 0.47 16.11
C ALA A 150 10.04 1.03 15.72
N ILE A 151 9.02 0.17 15.65
CA ILE A 151 7.63 0.57 15.40
C ILE A 151 7.15 1.49 16.52
N LEU A 152 7.33 1.10 17.78
CA LEU A 152 6.87 1.89 18.93
C LEU A 152 7.54 3.28 19.01
N ASN A 153 8.82 3.38 18.69
CA ASN A 153 9.55 4.65 18.71
C ASN A 153 9.27 5.52 17.48
N GLY A 154 8.81 4.94 16.37
CA GLY A 154 8.62 5.64 15.10
C GLY A 154 7.17 5.96 14.74
N ALA A 155 6.20 5.26 15.33
CA ALA A 155 4.78 5.44 15.04
C ALA A 155 4.21 6.70 15.66
N THR A 156 3.31 7.36 14.94
CA THR A 156 2.55 8.52 15.37
C THR A 156 1.05 8.17 15.44
N GLU A 157 0.22 9.14 15.81
CA GLU A 157 -1.25 8.96 15.78
C GLU A 157 -1.83 8.79 14.36
N HIS A 158 -1.05 9.10 13.32
CA HIS A 158 -1.40 8.92 11.92
C HIS A 158 -0.77 7.67 11.30
N SER A 159 -0.04 6.87 12.06
CA SER A 159 0.62 5.68 11.50
C SER A 159 -0.33 4.49 11.42
N LEU A 160 -0.26 3.76 10.31
CA LEU A 160 -0.91 2.46 10.16
C LEU A 160 0.07 1.36 10.57
N VAL A 161 -0.26 0.60 11.60
CA VAL A 161 0.62 -0.45 12.13
C VAL A 161 -0.03 -1.82 11.95
N LEU A 162 0.71 -2.75 11.33
CA LEU A 162 0.32 -4.14 11.15
C LEU A 162 1.23 -5.01 11.99
N MET A 163 0.65 -5.78 12.91
CA MET A 163 1.36 -6.71 13.79
C MET A 163 0.78 -8.11 13.59
N ASP A 164 1.59 -9.03 13.07
CA ASP A 164 1.35 -10.48 12.98
C ASP A 164 2.48 -11.20 13.70
#